data_AF-A0A381YLW3-F1
#
_entry.id   AF-A0A381YLW3-F1
#
_cell.length_a   1.000
_cell.length_b   1.000
_cell.length_c   1.000
_cell.angle_alpha   90.00
_cell.angle_beta   90.00
_cell.angle_gamma   90.00
#
_symmetry.space_group_name_H-M   'P 1'
#
loop_
_entity.id
_entity.type
_entity.pdbx_description
1 polymer ?
#
loop_
_entity_poly.entity_id
_entity_poly.type
_entity_poly.pdbx_seq_one_letter_code
_entity_poly.pdbx_strand_id
1 'polypeptide(L)' 'MSFCEHCQGQRFDRSRVLRALRATHKRLRVRPDGERDAQIIVAAIEAVRTLEIPHIEYAEDEVIH' A
#
# COMPACT_ATOMS: atom_id res chain seq x y z
N MET A 1 -17.31 14.11 -6.15
CA MET A 1 -16.12 13.39 -5.65
C MET A 1 -14.90 13.98 -6.34
N SER A 2 -14.37 15.09 -5.82
CA SER A 2 -13.19 15.75 -6.38
C SER A 2 -11.92 14.97 -6.01
N PHE A 3 -11.07 14.71 -7.00
CA PHE A 3 -9.77 14.10 -6.79
C PHE A 3 -8.83 15.08 -6.07
N CYS A 4 -7.92 14.56 -5.26
CA CYS A 4 -6.86 15.34 -4.62
C CYS A 4 -5.80 15.70 -5.68
N GLU A 5 -5.65 16.99 -5.99
CA GLU A 5 -4.63 17.51 -6.93
C GLU A 5 -3.19 17.17 -6.50
N HIS A 6 -2.99 16.91 -5.20
CA HIS A 6 -1.72 16.51 -4.61
C HIS A 6 -1.24 15.13 -5.07
N CYS A 7 -2.14 14.23 -5.47
CA CYS A 7 -1.80 12.85 -5.83
C CYS A 7 -1.69 12.60 -7.35
N GLN A 8 -1.86 13.65 -8.18
CA GLN A 8 -1.96 13.54 -9.64
C GLN A 8 -2.96 12.45 -10.11
N GLY A 9 -4.01 12.19 -9.31
CA GLY A 9 -5.04 11.18 -9.60
C GLY A 9 -4.65 9.72 -9.33
N GLN A 10 -3.43 9.39 -8.86
CA GLN A 10 -3.11 8.02 -8.45
C GLN A 10 -3.57 7.76 -7.02
N ARG A 11 -4.67 7.00 -6.89
CA ARG A 11 -5.14 6.52 -5.59
C ARG A 11 -4.15 5.49 -5.05
N PHE A 12 -3.52 5.80 -3.92
CA PHE A 12 -2.64 4.86 -3.22
C PHE A 12 -3.50 3.75 -2.57
N ASP A 13 -3.68 2.64 -3.28
CA ASP A 13 -4.31 1.44 -2.74
C ASP A 13 -3.25 0.54 -2.08
N ARG A 14 -3.12 0.69 -0.76
CA ARG A 14 -2.21 -0.12 0.07
C ARG A 14 -2.39 -1.62 -0.16
N SER A 15 -3.62 -2.10 -0.35
CA SER A 15 -3.88 -3.53 -0.57
C SER A 15 -3.34 -4.00 -1.93
N ARG A 16 -3.49 -3.16 -2.97
CA ARG A 16 -2.92 -3.41 -4.31
C ARG A 16 -1.40 -3.41 -4.29
N VAL A 17 -0.79 -2.44 -3.59
CA VAL A 17 0.68 -2.37 -3.42
C VAL A 17 1.21 -3.60 -2.70
N LEU A 18 0.61 -3.98 -1.56
CA LEU A 18 1.02 -5.17 -0.81
C LEU A 18 0.88 -6.46 -1.63
N ARG A 19 -0.17 -6.60 -2.44
CA ARG A 19 -0.32 -7.74 -3.36
C ARG A 19 0.80 -7.78 -4.41
N ALA A 20 1.12 -6.64 -5.01
CA ALA A 20 2.20 -6.56 -6.00
C ALA A 20 3.59 -6.88 -5.39
N LEU A 21 3.87 -6.40 -4.17
CA LEU A 21 5.11 -6.71 -3.47
C LEU A 21 5.22 -8.20 -3.13
N ARG A 22 4.16 -8.83 -2.61
CA ARG A 22 4.17 -10.29 -2.35
C ARG A 22 4.38 -11.12 -3.62
N ALA A 23 3.75 -10.73 -4.73
CA ALA A 23 3.96 -11.39 -6.01
C ALA A 23 5.42 -11.25 -6.49
N THR A 24 6.02 -10.07 -6.29
CA THR A 24 7.42 -9.79 -6.63
C THR A 24 8.38 -10.62 -5.78
N HIS A 25 8.17 -10.66 -4.47
CA HIS A 25 8.92 -11.52 -3.55
C HIS A 25 8.88 -13.00 -4.00
N LYS A 26 7.69 -13.51 -4.35
CA LYS A 26 7.55 -14.90 -4.84
C LYS A 26 8.34 -15.13 -6.13
N ARG A 27 8.34 -14.19 -7.07
CA ARG A 27 9.13 -14.30 -8.31
C ARG A 27 10.63 -14.30 -8.06
N LEU A 28 11.11 -13.48 -7.13
CA LEU A 28 12.54 -13.37 -6.82
C LEU A 28 13.08 -14.64 -6.16
N ARG A 29 12.32 -15.26 -5.26
CA ARG A 29 12.72 -16.52 -4.59
C ARG A 29 12.93 -17.72 -5.51
N VAL A 30 12.42 -17.68 -6.74
CA VAL A 30 12.60 -18.76 -7.73
C VAL A 30 13.91 -18.56 -8.54
N ARG A 31 14.56 -17.40 -8.41
CA ARG A 31 15.83 -17.11 -9.11
C ARG A 31 17.01 -17.63 -8.29
N PRO A 32 18.08 -18.15 -8.94
CA PRO A 32 19.25 -18.72 -8.26
C PRO A 32 19.90 -17.81 -7.21
N ASP A 33 19.91 -16.50 -7.47
CA ASP A 33 20.52 -15.48 -6.59
C ASP A 33 19.49 -14.51 -6.00
N GLY A 34 18.20 -14.84 -6.09
CA GLY A 34 17.11 -13.90 -5.77
C GLY A 34 16.77 -13.77 -4.29
N GLU A 35 17.47 -14.46 -3.40
CA GLU A 35 17.18 -14.44 -1.95
C GLU A 35 17.44 -13.05 -1.34
N ARG A 36 18.55 -12.40 -1.71
CA ARG A 36 18.87 -11.05 -1.23
C ARG A 36 17.82 -10.04 -1.71
N ASP A 37 17.43 -10.11 -2.98
CA ASP A 37 16.40 -9.24 -3.55
C ASP A 37 15.04 -9.50 -2.90
N ALA A 38 14.69 -10.76 -2.64
CA ALA A 38 13.48 -11.12 -1.93
C ALA A 38 13.45 -10.52 -0.52
N GLN A 39 14.58 -10.55 0.20
CA GLN A 39 14.68 -9.95 1.53
C GLN A 39 14.43 -8.44 1.51
N ILE A 40 14.89 -7.72 0.48
CA ILE A 40 14.59 -6.29 0.29
C ILE A 40 13.08 -6.06 0.14
N ILE A 41 12.38 -6.96 -0.57
CA ILE A 41 10.92 -6.87 -0.70
C ILE A 41 10.20 -7.07 0.64
N VAL A 42 10.75 -7.87 1.56
CA VAL A 42 10.19 -8.01 2.92
C VAL A 42 10.24 -6.67 3.66
N ALA A 43 11.38 -5.98 3.63
CA ALA A 43 11.52 -4.65 4.23
C ALA A 43 10.55 -3.63 3.60
N ALA A 44 10.35 -3.67 2.28
CA ALA A 44 9.38 -2.82 1.60
C ALA A 44 7.92 -3.11 2.04
N ILE A 45 7.57 -4.38 2.24
CA ILE A 45 6.25 -4.78 2.77
C ILE A 45 6.03 -4.21 4.17
N GLU A 46 7.05 -4.25 5.03
CA GLU A 46 6.98 -3.70 6.38
C GLU A 46 6.82 -2.18 6.35
N ALA A 47 7.61 -1.47 5.55
CA ALA A 47 7.49 -0.02 5.38
C ALA A 47 6.09 0.39 4.89
N VAL A 48 5.52 -0.31 3.91
CA VAL A 48 4.14 -0.04 3.43
C VAL A 48 3.08 -0.35 4.49
N ARG A 49 3.36 -1.31 5.38
CA ARG A 49 2.46 -1.63 6.50
C ARG A 49 2.45 -0.54 7.58
N THR A 50 3.55 0.18 7.76
CA THR A 50 3.64 1.24 8.77
C THR A 50 3.13 2.58 8.27
N LEU A 51 2.87 2.74 6.97
CA LEU A 51 2.23 3.93 6.44
C LEU A 51 0.87 4.13 7.10
N GLU A 52 0.72 5.24 7.83
CA GLU A 52 -0.56 5.69 8.36
C GLU A 52 -1.54 5.84 7.21
N ILE A 53 -2.66 5.12 7.29
CA ILE A 53 -3.78 5.35 6.41
C ILE A 53 -4.59 6.46 7.09
N PRO A 54 -4.92 7.56 6.40
CA PRO A 54 -5.91 8.50 6.91
C PRO A 54 -7.19 7.69 7.18
N HIS A 55 -7.49 7.47 8.46
CA HIS A 55 -8.79 6.95 8.83
C HIS A 55 -9.78 8.04 8.42
N ILE A 56 -10.67 7.73 7.48
CA ILE A 56 -11.80 8.61 7.20
C ILE A 56 -12.66 8.50 8.46
N GLU A 57 -12.49 9.46 9.37
CA GLU A 57 -13.45 9.68 10.45
C GLU A 57 -14.74 10.09 9.75
N TYR A 58 -15.73 9.21 9.76
CA TYR A 58 -17.09 9.59 9.40
C TYR A 58 -17.53 10.55 10.50
N ALA A 59 -17.53 11.85 10.22
CA ALA A 59 -18.26 12.79 11.06
C ALA A 59 -19.70 12.26 11.10
N GLU A 60 -20.19 11.94 12.29
CA GLU A 60 -21.60 11.59 12.47
C GLU A 60 -22.39 12.81 11.98
N ASP A 61 -23.08 12.67 10.85
CA ASP A 61 -23.93 13.73 10.31
C ASP A 61 -24.95 14.09 11.39
N GLU A 62 -24.78 15.26 11.99
CA GLU A 62 -25.73 15.81 12.95
C GLU A 62 -27.06 16.01 12.20
N VAL A 63 -28.01 15.09 12.41
CA VAL A 63 -29.35 15.17 11.84
C VAL A 63 -30.04 16.36 12.50
N ILE A 64 -30.05 17.50 11.81
CA ILE A 64 -30.82 18.67 12.22
C ILE A 64 -32.30 18.32 12.01
N HIS A 65 -33.01 18.10 13.12
CA HIS A 65 -34.46 17.91 13.18
C HIS A 65 -35.23 19.21 12.99
#